data_AF-A0A517TNA7-F1
#
_entry.id   AF-A0A517TNA7-F1
#
_cell.length_a   1.000
_cell.length_b   1.000
_cell.length_c   1.000
_cell.angle_alpha   90.00
_cell.angle_beta   90.00
_cell.angle_gamma   90.00
#
_symmetry.space_group_name_H-M   'P 1'
#
loop_
_entity.id
_entity.type
_entity.pdbx_description
1 polymer ?
#
loop_
_entity_poly.entity_id
_entity_poly.type
_entity_poly.pdbx_seq_one_letter_code
_entity_poly.pdbx_strand_id
1 'polypeptide(L)'
;MRRLNARPTRHTLGFALSTLAAATAAATPIVTLNDEDDFLPGEDFYAANPAAVTNVVSGGFFAVGGMTEPFDFNGTTVNLGAGGQVGSRFTKSYLDHVDLNVTGGKLEDGTTFAGTTGQSNVTMSAGTSILRLTMQGNTNFNATGGQIGVNPPGGVPSLIAEGSSIVTVDGASVDNNVQVIESATLLLNSGSIDDFMSVRDDAVVTVAGGVTGRAMHTFDDSTLNVIGGVVGREFAATERSVVNMSGGGMEQDAGVFDDAVFNLRGGALEPGFRAYGGKMNILGGVVGDFFRLGAPGKNGRDGNAEIFATSAAIDGLDIEGSRILTEREGQFLTADLALGGTIGLELAPSGVDRILEEAVLTLTIVNDPGDFNGDDVIDAADYTVWRDNLGAEVPLFTLGDGDGSGVVDNADYALWAANYGGSVPPTATAMGMAVPEPTAAGLTLLCLAGSLGGRRRD
;
A
#
# COMPACT_ATOMS: atom_id res chain seq x y z
N MET A 1 46.73 43.83 85.63
CA MET A 1 46.64 45.13 84.92
C MET A 1 47.64 45.13 83.76
N ARG A 2 47.21 45.59 82.59
CA ARG A 2 47.92 45.75 81.30
C ARG A 2 48.29 44.46 80.55
N ARG A 3 48.21 44.32 79.22
CA ARG A 3 47.55 44.99 78.06
C ARG A 3 47.96 44.11 76.83
N LEU A 4 47.09 44.01 75.80
CA LEU A 4 47.35 43.91 74.33
C LEU A 4 48.49 42.98 73.83
N ASN A 5 48.40 42.18 72.75
CA ASN A 5 47.78 42.38 71.45
C ASN A 5 47.75 41.06 70.64
N ALA A 6 46.80 41.00 69.71
CA ALA A 6 46.50 39.91 68.80
C ALA A 6 47.63 39.54 67.82
N ARG A 7 47.63 38.28 67.36
CA ARG A 7 48.25 37.83 66.10
C ARG A 7 47.14 37.30 65.19
N PRO A 8 47.15 37.69 63.90
CA PRO A 8 46.73 36.77 62.84
C PRO A 8 47.87 36.54 61.84
N THR A 9 48.04 35.27 61.51
CA THR A 9 48.87 34.71 60.46
C THR A 9 48.33 35.06 59.07
N ARG A 10 49.25 35.28 58.12
CA ARG A 10 49.01 35.72 56.74
C ARG A 10 48.03 34.80 56.00
N HIS A 11 46.98 35.38 55.41
CA HIS A 11 46.19 34.76 54.34
C HIS A 11 46.91 34.94 53.00
N THR A 12 47.18 33.83 52.33
CA THR A 12 47.61 33.76 50.93
C THR A 12 46.40 34.07 50.05
N LEU A 13 46.41 35.20 49.33
CA LEU A 13 45.46 35.44 48.24
C LEU A 13 45.91 34.64 47.01
N GLY A 14 45.25 33.52 46.74
CA GLY A 14 45.27 32.89 45.43
C GLY A 14 44.19 33.51 44.56
N PHE A 15 44.57 34.45 43.68
CA PHE A 15 43.72 34.83 42.56
C PHE A 15 43.79 33.71 41.51
N ALA A 16 42.73 32.92 41.41
CA ALA A 16 42.51 32.05 40.26
C ALA A 16 42.17 32.96 39.06
N LEU A 17 43.10 33.09 38.12
CA LEU A 17 42.85 33.68 36.82
C LEU A 17 42.12 32.62 35.99
N SER A 18 40.80 32.65 35.97
CA SER A 18 39.99 31.86 35.04
C SER A 18 40.13 32.46 33.64
N THR A 19 41.07 31.97 32.84
CA THR A 19 41.03 32.18 31.39
C THR A 19 39.93 31.29 30.83
N LEU A 20 38.73 31.86 30.71
CA LEU A 20 37.68 31.35 29.85
C LEU A 20 38.21 31.49 28.41
N ALA A 21 38.89 30.47 27.90
CA ALA A 21 39.18 30.37 26.49
C ALA A 21 37.83 30.17 25.79
N ALA A 22 37.28 31.26 25.24
CA ALA A 22 36.23 31.16 24.25
C ALA A 22 36.84 30.38 23.08
N ALA A 23 36.48 29.10 22.97
CA ALA A 23 36.69 28.35 21.75
C ALA A 23 35.91 29.09 20.67
N THR A 24 36.61 29.87 19.84
CA THR A 24 36.06 30.33 18.58
C THR A 24 35.72 29.08 17.79
N ALA A 25 34.43 28.78 17.63
CA ALA A 25 33.99 27.73 16.71
C ALA A 25 34.66 28.01 15.37
N ALA A 26 35.50 27.08 14.90
CA ALA A 26 36.07 27.19 13.57
C ALA A 26 34.92 27.36 12.58
N ALA A 27 35.03 28.34 11.68
CA ALA A 27 33.99 28.57 10.69
C ALA A 27 33.80 27.29 9.87
N THR A 28 32.54 26.87 9.69
CA THR A 28 32.17 25.73 8.87
C THR A 28 32.78 25.88 7.47
N PRO A 29 33.60 24.93 7.00
CA PRO A 29 34.17 25.01 5.66
C PRO A 29 33.08 25.02 4.60
N ILE A 30 33.21 25.93 3.63
CA ILE A 30 32.33 26.02 2.47
C ILE A 30 33.16 25.76 1.22
N VAL A 31 32.77 24.75 0.46
CA VAL A 31 33.29 24.44 -0.88
C VAL A 31 32.27 24.97 -1.88
N THR A 32 32.71 25.65 -2.93
CA THR A 32 31.83 26.12 -4.01
C THR A 32 32.42 25.69 -5.34
N LEU A 33 31.64 24.95 -6.11
CA LEU A 33 31.93 24.58 -7.49
C LEU A 33 31.01 25.42 -8.39
N ASN A 34 31.60 26.31 -9.17
CA ASN A 34 30.90 27.20 -10.10
C ASN A 34 31.57 27.27 -11.49
N ASP A 35 32.64 26.52 -11.70
CA ASP A 35 33.27 26.26 -12.99
C ASP A 35 33.50 24.75 -13.18
N GLU A 36 33.63 24.29 -14.43
CA GLU A 36 33.90 22.88 -14.75
C GLU A 36 35.31 22.46 -14.33
N ASP A 37 36.22 23.43 -14.17
CA ASP A 37 37.58 23.24 -13.70
C ASP A 37 37.70 23.22 -12.16
N ASP A 38 36.62 23.46 -11.41
CA ASP A 38 36.65 23.39 -9.95
C ASP A 38 36.73 21.94 -9.45
N PHE A 39 37.64 21.70 -8.50
CA PHE A 39 37.86 20.35 -7.95
C PHE A 39 37.10 20.14 -6.64
N LEU A 40 36.33 19.04 -6.59
CA LEU A 40 35.79 18.54 -5.34
C LEU A 40 36.95 18.07 -4.43
N PRO A 41 36.99 18.47 -3.14
CA PRO A 41 37.93 17.90 -2.18
C PRO A 41 37.79 16.38 -2.05
N GLY A 42 38.87 15.70 -1.68
CA GLY A 42 38.84 14.25 -1.42
C GLY A 42 38.18 13.88 -0.08
N GLU A 43 37.92 12.60 0.15
CA GLU A 43 37.23 12.08 1.34
C GLU A 43 37.91 12.49 2.65
N ASP A 44 39.24 12.54 2.71
CA ASP A 44 40.00 13.00 3.89
C ASP A 44 39.57 14.41 4.36
N PHE A 45 39.16 15.27 3.43
CA PHE A 45 38.65 16.59 3.76
C PHE A 45 37.30 16.49 4.47
N TYR A 46 36.37 15.68 3.97
CA TYR A 46 35.04 15.52 4.56
C TYR A 46 35.08 14.74 5.88
N ALA A 47 35.99 13.77 5.99
CA ALA A 47 36.31 13.09 7.24
C ALA A 47 36.79 14.07 8.33
N ALA A 48 37.66 15.03 7.97
CA ALA A 48 38.15 16.05 8.88
C ALA A 48 37.13 17.18 9.16
N ASN A 49 36.12 17.35 8.30
CA ASN A 49 35.18 18.47 8.34
C ASN A 49 33.72 17.99 8.16
N PRO A 50 33.14 17.24 9.12
CA PRO A 50 31.79 16.66 9.01
C PRO A 50 30.65 17.69 8.94
N ALA A 51 30.94 18.97 9.23
CA ALA A 51 29.96 20.05 9.07
C ALA A 51 30.08 20.79 7.73
N ALA A 52 31.03 20.42 6.86
CA ALA A 52 31.29 21.13 5.62
C ALA A 52 30.05 21.21 4.72
N VAL A 53 29.99 22.28 3.92
CA VAL A 53 28.94 22.47 2.93
C VAL A 53 29.56 22.63 1.54
N THR A 54 29.13 21.80 0.59
CA THR A 54 29.53 21.90 -0.81
C THR A 54 28.39 22.44 -1.65
N ASN A 55 28.57 23.62 -2.26
CA ASN A 55 27.59 24.21 -3.16
C ASN A 55 28.02 23.97 -4.61
N VAL A 56 27.13 23.39 -5.41
CA VAL A 56 27.34 23.15 -6.85
C VAL A 56 26.31 23.98 -7.60
N VAL A 57 26.76 25.02 -8.27
CA VAL A 57 25.90 26.01 -8.93
C VAL A 57 26.19 26.06 -10.43
N SER A 58 25.56 26.98 -11.16
CA SER A 58 25.76 27.12 -12.60
C SER A 58 27.22 27.13 -13.01
N GLY A 59 27.59 26.19 -13.90
CA GLY A 59 28.97 25.98 -14.37
C GLY A 59 29.74 24.96 -13.55
N GLY A 60 29.36 24.73 -12.30
CA GLY A 60 29.96 23.75 -11.40
C GLY A 60 29.52 22.31 -11.70
N PHE A 61 30.49 21.40 -11.56
CA PHE A 61 30.33 19.99 -11.85
C PHE A 61 31.20 19.15 -10.91
N PHE A 62 30.72 17.96 -10.53
CA PHE A 62 31.60 16.92 -10.03
C PHE A 62 31.13 15.52 -10.44
N ALA A 63 32.06 14.59 -10.56
CA ALA A 63 31.78 13.16 -10.67
C ALA A 63 32.71 12.40 -9.72
N VAL A 64 32.14 11.53 -8.90
CA VAL A 64 32.86 10.81 -7.84
C VAL A 64 32.39 9.38 -7.73
N GLY A 65 33.22 8.50 -7.17
CA GLY A 65 32.94 7.08 -7.10
C GLY A 65 33.16 6.42 -8.46
N GLY A 66 34.14 5.52 -8.52
CA GLY A 66 34.31 4.64 -9.69
C GLY A 66 33.23 3.55 -9.71
N MET A 67 33.32 2.62 -10.66
CA MET A 67 32.38 1.47 -10.74
C MET A 67 32.48 0.48 -9.56
N THR A 68 33.34 0.71 -8.57
CA THR A 68 33.62 -0.27 -7.51
C THR A 68 33.50 0.27 -6.09
N GLU A 69 33.61 1.57 -5.83
CA GLU A 69 33.57 2.11 -4.46
C GLU A 69 32.86 3.47 -4.40
N PRO A 70 31.93 3.69 -3.44
CA PRO A 70 31.27 4.99 -3.25
C PRO A 70 32.24 6.04 -2.73
N PHE A 71 31.94 7.30 -3.03
CA PHE A 71 32.60 8.44 -2.40
C PHE A 71 31.85 8.83 -1.12
N ASP A 72 32.52 8.71 0.03
CA ASP A 72 31.95 9.01 1.34
C ASP A 72 32.06 10.51 1.67
N PHE A 73 30.90 11.18 1.80
CA PHE A 73 30.80 12.59 2.20
C PHE A 73 30.78 12.80 3.72
N ASN A 74 30.85 11.73 4.52
CA ASN A 74 30.90 11.75 5.98
C ASN A 74 29.76 12.57 6.63
N GLY A 75 28.56 12.46 6.08
CA GLY A 75 27.35 13.15 6.53
C GLY A 75 27.30 14.63 6.17
N THR A 76 28.17 15.11 5.29
CA THR A 76 28.21 16.53 4.92
C THR A 76 27.10 16.91 3.95
N THR A 77 26.77 18.22 3.93
CA THR A 77 25.72 18.74 3.06
C THR A 77 26.27 19.10 1.68
N VAL A 78 25.58 18.62 0.65
CA VAL A 78 25.80 19.05 -0.73
C VAL A 78 24.54 19.78 -1.23
N ASN A 79 24.69 21.00 -1.74
CA ASN A 79 23.60 21.75 -2.34
C ASN A 79 23.79 21.81 -3.85
N LEU A 80 22.90 21.18 -4.60
CA LEU A 80 22.83 21.27 -6.04
C LEU A 80 21.81 22.35 -6.44
N GLY A 81 22.35 23.46 -6.95
CA GLY A 81 21.58 24.60 -7.43
C GLY A 81 21.36 24.56 -8.94
N ALA A 82 20.58 25.53 -9.44
CA ALA A 82 20.32 25.68 -10.87
C ALA A 82 21.61 25.75 -11.70
N GLY A 83 21.69 24.91 -12.73
CA GLY A 83 22.84 24.83 -13.65
C GLY A 83 24.03 24.00 -13.14
N GLY A 84 24.02 23.57 -11.87
CA GLY A 84 25.02 22.64 -11.33
C GLY A 84 24.74 21.20 -11.76
N GLN A 85 25.78 20.36 -11.73
CA GLN A 85 25.70 18.97 -12.21
C GLN A 85 26.44 17.98 -11.30
N VAL A 86 25.85 16.79 -11.12
CA VAL A 86 26.46 15.61 -10.51
C VAL A 86 26.55 14.50 -11.55
N GLY A 87 27.73 13.93 -11.73
CA GLY A 87 28.02 12.92 -12.75
C GLY A 87 28.03 13.48 -14.17
N SER A 88 28.35 12.65 -15.15
CA SER A 88 28.30 12.99 -16.58
C SER A 88 27.70 11.87 -17.41
N ARG A 89 27.41 12.14 -18.68
CA ARG A 89 26.99 11.13 -19.68
C ARG A 89 27.91 9.92 -19.81
N PHE A 90 29.16 10.02 -19.38
CA PHE A 90 30.17 8.95 -19.52
C PHE A 90 30.71 8.46 -18.18
N THR A 91 30.39 9.13 -17.08
CA THR A 91 30.93 8.84 -15.76
C THR A 91 29.80 8.86 -14.75
N LYS A 92 29.40 7.65 -14.34
CA LYS A 92 28.47 7.43 -13.24
C LYS A 92 29.05 8.05 -11.96
N SER A 93 28.18 8.47 -11.07
CA SER A 93 28.60 8.93 -9.75
C SER A 93 28.00 8.06 -8.67
N TYR A 94 28.85 7.63 -7.73
CA TYR A 94 28.49 6.76 -6.63
C TYR A 94 28.75 7.54 -5.34
N LEU A 95 27.69 8.05 -4.71
CA LEU A 95 27.74 8.90 -3.53
C LEU A 95 27.31 8.09 -2.31
N ASP A 96 27.90 8.40 -1.16
CA ASP A 96 27.51 7.77 0.10
C ASP A 96 27.61 8.74 1.28
N HIS A 97 26.82 8.45 2.32
CA HIS A 97 26.71 9.20 3.57
C HIS A 97 26.67 10.73 3.31
N VAL A 98 25.70 11.16 2.51
CA VAL A 98 25.56 12.55 2.05
C VAL A 98 24.17 13.10 2.35
N ASP A 99 24.09 14.37 2.74
CA ASP A 99 22.85 15.13 2.76
C ASP A 99 22.77 16.02 1.50
N LEU A 100 22.19 15.50 0.41
CA LEU A 100 22.09 16.18 -0.87
C LEU A 100 20.76 16.93 -1.03
N ASN A 101 20.83 18.26 -1.17
CA ASN A 101 19.70 19.11 -1.50
C ASN A 101 19.72 19.49 -2.98
N VAL A 102 18.74 19.02 -3.74
CA VAL A 102 18.55 19.37 -5.15
C VAL A 102 17.43 20.42 -5.25
N THR A 103 17.84 21.66 -5.48
CA THR A 103 16.95 22.83 -5.65
C THR A 103 16.90 23.31 -7.10
N GLY A 104 17.59 22.58 -7.98
CA GLY A 104 17.77 22.81 -9.40
C GLY A 104 18.94 21.97 -9.90
N GLY A 105 19.32 22.14 -11.17
CA GLY A 105 20.48 21.42 -11.73
C GLY A 105 20.14 20.00 -12.17
N LYS A 106 21.18 19.18 -12.35
CA LYS A 106 21.06 17.84 -12.93
C LYS A 106 21.80 16.77 -12.15
N LEU A 107 21.13 15.64 -11.93
CA LEU A 107 21.77 14.37 -11.65
C LEU A 107 21.89 13.62 -12.99
N GLU A 108 23.10 13.40 -13.47
CA GLU A 108 23.33 12.73 -14.75
C GLU A 108 23.21 11.19 -14.61
N ASP A 109 23.27 10.50 -15.75
CA ASP A 109 23.00 9.06 -15.84
C ASP A 109 23.86 8.20 -14.91
N GLY A 110 23.20 7.31 -14.19
CA GLY A 110 23.83 6.37 -13.28
C GLY A 110 24.38 7.05 -12.04
N THR A 111 23.78 8.18 -11.64
CA THR A 111 23.94 8.69 -10.27
C THR A 111 23.30 7.69 -9.32
N THR A 112 24.09 7.19 -8.37
CA THR A 112 23.63 6.24 -7.36
C THR A 112 24.05 6.71 -5.97
N PHE A 113 23.18 6.44 -5.01
CA PHE A 113 23.40 6.67 -3.59
C PHE A 113 23.46 5.30 -2.90
N ALA A 114 24.60 4.97 -2.29
CA ALA A 114 24.94 3.61 -1.88
C ALA A 114 24.53 3.28 -0.43
N GLY A 115 24.39 4.27 0.45
CA GLY A 115 23.92 4.09 1.84
C GLY A 115 24.69 3.02 2.64
N THR A 116 26.00 2.89 2.41
CA THR A 116 26.82 1.77 2.93
C THR A 116 27.58 2.12 4.21
N THR A 117 28.24 3.27 4.26
CA THR A 117 29.01 3.76 5.41
C THR A 117 28.16 4.59 6.38
N GLY A 118 27.06 5.16 5.90
CA GLY A 118 26.13 5.97 6.65
C GLY A 118 24.84 6.20 5.87
N GLN A 119 23.89 6.91 6.48
CA GLN A 119 22.65 7.24 5.80
C GLN A 119 22.90 8.32 4.75
N SER A 120 22.40 8.11 3.53
CA SER A 120 22.33 9.16 2.51
C SER A 120 20.92 9.74 2.46
N ASN A 121 20.78 11.05 2.61
CA ASN A 121 19.50 11.74 2.46
C ASN A 121 19.54 12.62 1.22
N VAL A 122 18.58 12.43 0.31
CA VAL A 122 18.47 13.21 -0.92
C VAL A 122 17.10 13.88 -0.93
N THR A 123 17.07 15.21 -0.96
CA THR A 123 15.84 15.99 -1.09
C THR A 123 15.83 16.70 -2.44
N MET A 124 14.89 16.35 -3.32
CA MET A 124 14.70 17.02 -4.60
C MET A 124 13.41 17.83 -4.58
N SER A 125 13.55 19.15 -4.68
CA SER A 125 12.43 20.10 -4.75
C SER A 125 12.22 20.68 -6.15
N ALA A 126 13.28 20.68 -6.96
CA ALA A 126 13.29 21.04 -8.38
C ALA A 126 14.51 20.40 -9.05
N GLY A 127 14.63 20.54 -10.36
CA GLY A 127 15.74 19.96 -11.13
C GLY A 127 15.35 18.68 -11.86
N THR A 128 16.35 18.01 -12.43
CA THR A 128 16.13 16.82 -13.25
C THR A 128 17.15 15.73 -12.93
N SER A 129 16.73 14.48 -12.80
CA SER A 129 17.64 13.37 -13.08
C SER A 129 17.50 12.95 -14.54
N ILE A 130 18.63 12.64 -15.16
CA ILE A 130 18.73 12.22 -16.56
C ILE A 130 19.01 10.71 -16.55
N LEU A 131 18.24 9.95 -17.33
CA LEU A 131 18.38 8.48 -17.41
C LEU A 131 18.16 7.78 -16.05
N ARG A 132 19.14 7.00 -15.55
CA ARG A 132 18.94 6.19 -14.35
C ARG A 132 19.39 6.92 -13.09
N LEU A 133 18.49 6.97 -12.11
CA LEU A 133 18.79 7.30 -10.72
C LEU A 133 18.64 6.05 -9.85
N THR A 134 19.59 5.78 -8.94
CA THR A 134 19.55 4.59 -8.09
C THR A 134 19.70 4.95 -6.61
N MET A 135 18.82 4.40 -5.78
CA MET A 135 18.89 4.45 -4.31
C MET A 135 19.14 3.05 -3.79
N GLN A 136 20.14 2.89 -2.92
CA GLN A 136 20.53 1.58 -2.38
C GLN A 136 20.76 1.69 -0.87
N GLY A 137 20.61 0.56 -0.19
CA GLY A 137 20.96 0.44 1.23
C GLY A 137 20.26 1.49 2.09
N ASN A 138 20.98 2.08 3.05
CA ASN A 138 20.43 3.09 3.94
C ASN A 138 20.33 4.46 3.26
N THR A 139 19.45 4.59 2.27
CA THR A 139 19.21 5.84 1.53
C THR A 139 17.76 6.27 1.64
N ASN A 140 17.55 7.55 1.95
CA ASN A 140 16.25 8.22 1.88
C ASN A 140 16.24 9.20 0.71
N PHE A 141 15.31 9.04 -0.22
CA PHE A 141 15.08 9.99 -1.29
C PHE A 141 13.68 10.60 -1.18
N ASN A 142 13.59 11.92 -1.08
CA ASN A 142 12.34 12.65 -1.03
C ASN A 142 12.22 13.62 -2.21
N ALA A 143 11.33 13.32 -3.15
CA ALA A 143 11.07 14.10 -4.34
C ALA A 143 9.77 14.90 -4.20
N THR A 144 9.90 16.14 -3.71
CA THR A 144 8.79 17.10 -3.56
C THR A 144 8.48 17.89 -4.84
N GLY A 145 9.28 17.68 -5.89
CA GLY A 145 9.12 18.31 -7.20
C GLY A 145 10.22 17.92 -8.17
N GLY A 146 10.17 18.47 -9.39
CA GLY A 146 11.13 18.19 -10.46
C GLY A 146 10.83 16.90 -11.25
N GLN A 147 11.77 16.49 -12.11
CA GLN A 147 11.57 15.38 -13.05
C GLN A 147 12.64 14.31 -12.85
N ILE A 148 12.22 13.05 -12.73
CA ILE A 148 13.12 11.92 -12.50
C ILE A 148 13.17 11.06 -13.75
N GLY A 149 14.39 10.85 -14.24
CA GLY A 149 14.73 9.91 -15.31
C GLY A 149 14.36 10.39 -16.70
N VAL A 150 14.51 11.69 -16.98
CA VAL A 150 14.16 12.29 -18.27
C VAL A 150 14.92 11.61 -19.43
N ASN A 151 14.16 11.21 -20.46
CA ASN A 151 14.62 10.62 -21.74
C ASN A 151 15.34 9.26 -21.60
N PRO A 152 14.76 8.26 -20.92
CA PRO A 152 15.37 6.95 -20.79
C PRO A 152 15.31 6.19 -22.15
N PRO A 153 16.43 5.64 -22.67
CA PRO A 153 16.39 4.70 -23.77
C PRO A 153 15.50 3.52 -23.41
N GLY A 154 14.75 3.01 -24.40
CA GLY A 154 13.82 1.89 -24.18
C GLY A 154 14.48 0.73 -23.41
N GLY A 155 13.91 0.42 -22.24
CA GLY A 155 14.35 -0.65 -21.35
C GLY A 155 15.29 -0.23 -20.21
N VAL A 156 15.74 1.02 -20.13
CA VAL A 156 16.52 1.53 -18.99
C VAL A 156 15.58 1.98 -17.88
N PRO A 157 15.80 1.56 -16.62
CA PRO A 157 15.01 2.07 -15.51
C PRO A 157 15.27 3.56 -15.26
N SER A 158 14.22 4.36 -15.11
CA SER A 158 14.31 5.78 -14.73
C SER A 158 14.77 5.93 -13.27
N LEU A 159 14.25 5.03 -12.41
CA LEU A 159 14.51 4.99 -10.99
C LEU A 159 14.64 3.52 -10.55
N ILE A 160 15.65 3.25 -9.73
CA ILE A 160 15.80 1.97 -9.02
C ILE A 160 15.89 2.29 -7.53
N ALA A 161 15.02 1.65 -6.75
CA ALA A 161 15.10 1.59 -5.30
C ALA A 161 15.37 0.13 -4.91
N GLU A 162 16.46 -0.10 -4.19
CA GLU A 162 16.89 -1.44 -3.76
C GLU A 162 17.44 -1.42 -2.34
N GLY A 163 17.58 -2.61 -1.74
CA GLY A 163 17.96 -2.78 -0.35
C GLY A 163 16.98 -2.09 0.60
N SER A 164 17.48 -1.57 1.72
CA SER A 164 16.68 -0.85 2.72
C SER A 164 16.32 0.60 2.35
N SER A 165 16.37 0.94 1.05
CA SER A 165 16.17 2.32 0.62
C SER A 165 14.69 2.72 0.68
N ILE A 166 14.45 4.01 0.96
CA ILE A 166 13.13 4.60 1.04
C ILE A 166 13.04 5.73 0.02
N VAL A 167 12.11 5.61 -0.92
CA VAL A 167 11.77 6.65 -1.90
C VAL A 167 10.39 7.22 -1.60
N THR A 168 10.30 8.53 -1.44
CA THR A 168 9.04 9.26 -1.35
C THR A 168 8.87 10.18 -2.55
N VAL A 169 7.76 10.07 -3.25
CA VAL A 169 7.35 10.95 -4.35
C VAL A 169 6.14 11.76 -3.88
N ASP A 170 6.32 13.08 -3.79
CA ASP A 170 5.31 14.02 -3.32
C ASP A 170 5.29 15.27 -4.20
N GLY A 171 4.90 15.10 -5.46
CA GLY A 171 4.70 16.19 -6.43
C GLY A 171 5.69 16.19 -7.59
N ALA A 172 6.69 15.31 -7.58
CA ALA A 172 7.56 15.09 -8.73
C ALA A 172 6.88 14.24 -9.83
N SER A 173 7.43 14.32 -11.05
CA SER A 173 7.11 13.40 -12.14
C SER A 173 8.25 12.42 -12.35
N VAL A 174 7.97 11.11 -12.28
CA VAL A 174 8.93 10.05 -12.55
C VAL A 174 8.60 9.42 -13.90
N ASP A 175 9.60 9.33 -14.77
CA ASP A 175 9.47 8.70 -16.09
C ASP A 175 9.33 7.17 -15.96
N ASN A 176 9.10 6.48 -17.07
CA ASN A 176 8.76 5.07 -17.13
C ASN A 176 9.83 4.13 -16.56
N ASN A 177 9.47 2.86 -16.31
CA ASN A 177 10.39 1.77 -15.94
C ASN A 177 11.00 1.94 -14.55
N VAL A 178 10.16 2.16 -13.53
CA VAL A 178 10.59 2.21 -12.13
C VAL A 178 10.77 0.80 -11.58
N GLN A 179 11.84 0.55 -10.82
CA GLN A 179 12.09 -0.72 -10.14
C GLN A 179 12.17 -0.50 -8.62
N VAL A 180 11.42 -1.29 -7.87
CA VAL A 180 11.45 -1.34 -6.40
C VAL A 180 11.68 -2.79 -6.00
N ILE A 181 12.85 -3.09 -5.43
CA ILE A 181 13.34 -4.47 -5.24
C ILE A 181 14.05 -4.63 -3.88
N GLU A 182 14.38 -5.86 -3.48
CA GLU A 182 15.22 -6.17 -2.32
C GLU A 182 14.86 -5.46 -0.99
N SER A 183 13.62 -5.52 -0.52
CA SER A 183 13.12 -4.83 0.70
C SER A 183 12.97 -3.30 0.59
N ALA A 184 13.14 -2.71 -0.60
CA ALA A 184 13.00 -1.26 -0.75
C ALA A 184 11.55 -0.81 -0.58
N THR A 185 11.39 0.43 -0.13
CA THR A 185 10.07 1.06 0.04
C THR A 185 9.90 2.24 -0.91
N LEU A 186 8.78 2.30 -1.62
CA LEU A 186 8.35 3.48 -2.36
C LEU A 186 6.99 3.98 -1.87
N LEU A 187 6.90 5.27 -1.57
CA LEU A 187 5.67 5.96 -1.18
C LEU A 187 5.32 7.03 -2.21
N LEU A 188 4.17 6.90 -2.87
CA LEU A 188 3.59 7.90 -3.75
C LEU A 188 2.48 8.67 -3.02
N ASN A 189 2.81 9.87 -2.54
CA ASN A 189 1.88 10.75 -1.85
C ASN A 189 1.14 11.68 -2.82
N SER A 190 1.84 12.19 -3.83
CA SER A 190 1.29 13.03 -4.90
C SER A 190 2.25 13.06 -6.10
N GLY A 191 1.84 13.64 -7.22
CA GLY A 191 2.62 13.64 -8.46
C GLY A 191 2.29 12.45 -9.36
N SER A 192 3.23 12.06 -10.21
CA SER A 192 3.04 10.97 -11.17
C SER A 192 4.25 10.07 -11.32
N ILE A 193 3.99 8.80 -11.56
CA ILE A 193 4.96 7.84 -12.08
C ILE A 193 4.38 7.35 -13.40
N ASP A 194 5.14 7.40 -14.50
CA ASP A 194 4.68 6.97 -15.82
C ASP A 194 4.59 5.43 -15.91
N ASP A 195 4.56 4.89 -17.13
CA ASP A 195 4.31 3.47 -17.39
C ASP A 195 5.42 2.54 -16.82
N PHE A 196 5.06 1.28 -16.61
CA PHE A 196 5.97 0.19 -16.25
C PHE A 196 6.66 0.38 -14.89
N MET A 197 5.97 0.10 -13.81
CA MET A 197 6.61 -0.10 -12.50
C MET A 197 6.74 -1.59 -12.23
N SER A 198 7.90 -2.04 -11.73
CA SER A 198 8.11 -3.41 -11.27
C SER A 198 8.45 -3.41 -9.78
N VAL A 199 7.68 -4.18 -9.01
CA VAL A 199 7.88 -4.37 -7.56
C VAL A 199 8.17 -5.85 -7.32
N ARG A 200 9.28 -6.17 -6.66
CA ARG A 200 9.77 -7.56 -6.53
C ARG A 200 10.36 -7.85 -5.16
N ASP A 201 10.71 -9.11 -4.93
CA ASP A 201 11.20 -9.61 -3.65
C ASP A 201 10.22 -9.25 -2.52
N ASP A 202 10.68 -8.77 -1.38
CA ASP A 202 9.88 -8.28 -0.25
C ASP A 202 9.70 -6.75 -0.26
N ALA A 203 9.84 -6.11 -1.43
CA ALA A 203 9.67 -4.68 -1.57
C ALA A 203 8.23 -4.22 -1.34
N VAL A 204 8.07 -2.97 -0.89
CA VAL A 204 6.77 -2.38 -0.55
C VAL A 204 6.55 -1.10 -1.35
N VAL A 205 5.43 -1.03 -2.07
CA VAL A 205 4.93 0.20 -2.69
C VAL A 205 3.65 0.63 -2.02
N THR A 206 3.53 1.91 -1.68
CA THR A 206 2.29 2.51 -1.19
C THR A 206 1.87 3.66 -2.10
N VAL A 207 0.65 3.57 -2.65
CA VAL A 207 -0.03 4.62 -3.39
C VAL A 207 -1.04 5.28 -2.46
N ALA A 208 -0.65 6.43 -1.91
CA ALA A 208 -1.48 7.25 -1.02
C ALA A 208 -2.19 8.40 -1.75
N GLY A 209 -1.63 8.84 -2.87
CA GLY A 209 -2.20 9.81 -3.79
C GLY A 209 -1.53 9.71 -5.15
N GLY A 210 -1.62 10.76 -5.95
CA GLY A 210 -1.01 10.80 -7.29
C GLY A 210 -1.57 9.75 -8.25
N VAL A 211 -0.83 9.49 -9.32
CA VAL A 211 -1.20 8.54 -10.38
C VAL A 211 0.04 7.71 -10.78
N THR A 212 -0.13 6.41 -10.94
CA THR A 212 0.83 5.58 -11.67
C THR A 212 0.34 5.29 -13.08
N GLY A 213 1.25 5.18 -14.03
CA GLY A 213 0.94 4.83 -15.41
C GLY A 213 0.51 3.38 -15.56
N ARG A 214 0.44 2.95 -16.82
CA ARG A 214 0.04 1.59 -17.20
C ARG A 214 1.08 0.54 -16.79
N ALA A 215 0.62 -0.69 -16.61
CA ALA A 215 1.46 -1.89 -16.48
C ALA A 215 2.41 -1.83 -15.28
N MET A 216 1.90 -1.42 -14.13
CA MET A 216 2.54 -1.75 -12.86
C MET A 216 2.39 -3.25 -12.61
N HIS A 217 3.50 -3.92 -12.30
CA HIS A 217 3.53 -5.32 -11.96
C HIS A 217 4.13 -5.56 -10.58
N THR A 218 3.50 -6.41 -9.78
CA THR A 218 4.03 -6.91 -8.50
C THR A 218 4.36 -8.40 -8.62
N PHE A 219 5.54 -8.77 -8.13
CA PHE A 219 6.11 -10.11 -8.22
C PHE A 219 6.59 -10.57 -6.84
N ASP A 220 6.89 -11.87 -6.72
CA ASP A 220 7.45 -12.47 -5.51
C ASP A 220 6.67 -12.07 -4.24
N ASP A 221 7.33 -11.99 -3.08
CA ASP A 221 6.72 -11.63 -1.79
C ASP A 221 6.37 -10.13 -1.63
N SER A 222 6.25 -9.39 -2.74
CA SER A 222 6.15 -7.93 -2.68
C SER A 222 4.76 -7.47 -2.29
N THR A 223 4.67 -6.27 -1.74
CA THR A 223 3.40 -5.69 -1.29
C THR A 223 3.10 -4.38 -2.01
N LEU A 224 1.88 -4.27 -2.56
CA LEU A 224 1.31 -3.01 -3.01
C LEU A 224 0.15 -2.61 -2.09
N ASN A 225 0.25 -1.44 -1.48
CA ASN A 225 -0.82 -0.82 -0.70
C ASN A 225 -1.44 0.34 -1.50
N VAL A 226 -2.73 0.29 -1.75
CA VAL A 226 -3.50 1.36 -2.40
C VAL A 226 -4.47 1.93 -1.36
N ILE A 227 -4.09 3.07 -0.78
CA ILE A 227 -4.89 3.77 0.25
C ILE A 227 -5.52 5.05 -0.31
N GLY A 228 -5.09 5.48 -1.50
CA GLY A 228 -5.61 6.62 -2.25
C GLY A 228 -5.06 6.62 -3.68
N GLY A 229 -5.11 7.76 -4.37
CA GLY A 229 -4.54 7.90 -5.71
C GLY A 229 -5.18 7.01 -6.77
N VAL A 230 -4.48 6.83 -7.89
CA VAL A 230 -4.88 5.96 -9.00
C VAL A 230 -3.72 5.05 -9.42
N VAL A 231 -3.98 3.75 -9.49
CA VAL A 231 -3.13 2.78 -10.18
C VAL A 231 -3.62 2.63 -11.61
N GLY A 232 -2.77 2.91 -12.58
CA GLY A 232 -3.11 2.88 -14.00
C GLY A 232 -3.43 1.48 -14.53
N ARG A 233 -3.97 1.46 -15.76
CA ARG A 233 -4.50 0.24 -16.41
C ARG A 233 -3.46 -0.87 -16.57
N GLU A 234 -3.95 -2.08 -16.84
CA GLU A 234 -3.12 -3.29 -17.07
C GLU A 234 -2.23 -3.65 -15.87
N PHE A 235 -2.65 -3.32 -14.65
CA PHE A 235 -1.99 -3.79 -13.43
C PHE A 235 -1.95 -5.33 -13.38
N ALA A 236 -0.84 -5.90 -12.91
CA ALA A 236 -0.73 -7.35 -12.73
C ALA A 236 0.01 -7.73 -11.44
N ALA A 237 -0.64 -8.50 -10.57
CA ALA A 237 -0.01 -9.14 -9.43
C ALA A 237 0.24 -10.62 -9.71
N THR A 238 1.46 -11.09 -9.47
CA THR A 238 1.90 -12.48 -9.69
C THR A 238 2.75 -12.99 -8.51
N GLU A 239 3.07 -14.29 -8.50
CA GLU A 239 4.17 -14.85 -7.71
C GLU A 239 4.11 -14.64 -6.17
N ARG A 240 2.95 -14.81 -5.53
CA ARG A 240 2.72 -14.62 -4.06
C ARG A 240 2.70 -13.15 -3.60
N SER A 241 2.72 -12.20 -4.53
CA SER A 241 2.62 -10.79 -4.17
C SER A 241 1.25 -10.49 -3.57
N VAL A 242 1.22 -9.48 -2.69
CA VAL A 242 0.02 -9.08 -1.96
C VAL A 242 -0.36 -7.67 -2.35
N VAL A 243 -1.62 -7.50 -2.74
CA VAL A 243 -2.20 -6.19 -3.02
C VAL A 243 -3.28 -5.89 -1.99
N ASN A 244 -3.13 -4.77 -1.27
CA ASN A 244 -4.08 -4.31 -0.28
C ASN A 244 -4.69 -2.99 -0.75
N MET A 245 -5.97 -3.01 -1.10
CA MET A 245 -6.69 -1.82 -1.56
C MET A 245 -7.77 -1.42 -0.55
N SER A 246 -7.62 -0.26 0.06
CA SER A 246 -8.58 0.31 1.04
C SER A 246 -9.18 1.64 0.58
N GLY A 247 -8.62 2.24 -0.48
CA GLY A 247 -9.10 3.48 -1.08
C GLY A 247 -8.56 3.64 -2.49
N GLY A 248 -8.74 4.84 -3.07
CA GLY A 248 -8.25 5.15 -4.41
C GLY A 248 -8.99 4.41 -5.53
N GLY A 249 -8.37 4.41 -6.72
CA GLY A 249 -8.87 3.73 -7.91
C GLY A 249 -7.81 2.85 -8.55
N MET A 250 -8.25 1.76 -9.18
CA MET A 250 -7.43 0.96 -10.08
C MET A 250 -8.13 0.87 -11.43
N GLU A 251 -7.44 1.32 -12.48
CA GLU A 251 -7.99 1.40 -13.82
C GLU A 251 -8.16 0.01 -14.47
N GLN A 252 -8.77 0.03 -15.67
CA GLN A 252 -9.16 -1.14 -16.45
C GLN A 252 -8.08 -2.22 -16.59
N ASP A 253 -8.58 -3.45 -16.78
CA ASP A 253 -7.77 -4.63 -17.10
C ASP A 253 -6.71 -4.96 -16.04
N ALA A 254 -6.93 -4.60 -14.77
CA ALA A 254 -6.14 -5.11 -13.67
C ALA A 254 -6.30 -6.63 -13.50
N GLY A 255 -5.33 -7.29 -12.88
CA GLY A 255 -5.48 -8.69 -12.54
C GLY A 255 -4.55 -9.21 -11.46
N VAL A 256 -5.00 -10.30 -10.86
CA VAL A 256 -4.26 -11.11 -9.90
C VAL A 256 -4.11 -12.53 -10.47
N PHE A 257 -2.89 -13.01 -10.47
CA PHE A 257 -2.46 -14.21 -11.19
C PHE A 257 -1.62 -15.11 -10.30
N ASP A 258 -1.48 -16.38 -10.72
CA ASP A 258 -0.69 -17.40 -10.03
C ASP A 258 -1.04 -17.47 -8.54
N ASP A 259 -0.08 -17.41 -7.61
CA ASP A 259 -0.37 -17.50 -6.18
C ASP A 259 -0.51 -16.12 -5.49
N ALA A 260 -0.68 -15.03 -6.25
CA ALA A 260 -0.85 -13.69 -5.69
C ALA A 260 -2.21 -13.50 -5.01
N VAL A 261 -2.26 -12.57 -4.07
CA VAL A 261 -3.46 -12.24 -3.29
C VAL A 261 -3.84 -10.78 -3.48
N PHE A 262 -5.11 -10.53 -3.78
CA PHE A 262 -5.68 -9.19 -3.85
C PHE A 262 -6.78 -9.03 -2.80
N ASN A 263 -6.61 -8.06 -1.91
CA ASN A 263 -7.53 -7.72 -0.83
C ASN A 263 -8.22 -6.39 -1.12
N LEU A 264 -9.48 -6.44 -1.53
CA LEU A 264 -10.30 -5.25 -1.76
C LEU A 264 -11.15 -4.94 -0.51
N ARG A 265 -10.70 -3.99 0.29
CA ARG A 265 -11.41 -3.47 1.48
C ARG A 265 -12.15 -2.16 1.22
N GLY A 266 -11.79 -1.44 0.16
CA GLY A 266 -12.40 -0.16 -0.23
C GLY A 266 -11.85 0.35 -1.57
N GLY A 267 -12.29 1.53 -2.00
CA GLY A 267 -11.92 2.11 -3.29
C GLY A 267 -12.73 1.56 -4.48
N ALA A 268 -12.26 1.82 -5.69
CA ALA A 268 -12.95 1.43 -6.93
C ALA A 268 -12.03 0.68 -7.90
N LEU A 269 -12.44 -0.52 -8.31
CA LEU A 269 -11.87 -1.24 -9.43
C LEU A 269 -12.67 -0.91 -10.69
N GLU A 270 -11.98 -0.43 -11.72
CA GLU A 270 -12.57 -0.25 -13.03
C GLU A 270 -12.85 -1.59 -13.75
N PRO A 271 -13.60 -1.56 -14.87
CA PRO A 271 -14.00 -2.79 -15.54
C PRO A 271 -12.84 -3.66 -16.03
N GLY A 272 -13.10 -4.97 -16.08
CA GLY A 272 -12.18 -5.95 -16.67
C GLY A 272 -11.18 -6.58 -15.70
N PHE A 273 -11.43 -6.50 -14.39
CA PHE A 273 -10.56 -7.17 -13.41
C PHE A 273 -10.51 -8.68 -13.63
N ARG A 274 -9.32 -9.28 -13.53
CA ARG A 274 -9.07 -10.71 -13.79
C ARG A 274 -8.43 -11.41 -12.59
N ALA A 275 -9.09 -12.43 -12.06
CA ALA A 275 -8.53 -13.36 -11.08
C ALA A 275 -8.25 -14.71 -11.76
N TYR A 276 -7.04 -14.88 -12.30
CA TYR A 276 -6.61 -16.04 -13.09
C TYR A 276 -5.43 -16.75 -12.41
N GLY A 277 -5.70 -17.66 -11.48
CA GLY A 277 -4.69 -18.24 -10.59
C GLY A 277 -4.79 -17.63 -9.20
N GLY A 278 -4.77 -16.30 -9.14
CA GLY A 278 -4.69 -15.57 -7.88
C GLY A 278 -5.95 -15.66 -7.03
N LYS A 279 -5.79 -15.37 -5.73
CA LYS A 279 -6.90 -15.23 -4.78
C LYS A 279 -7.37 -13.77 -4.76
N MET A 280 -8.67 -13.57 -4.95
CA MET A 280 -9.34 -12.28 -4.74
C MET A 280 -10.20 -12.33 -3.48
N ASN A 281 -9.93 -11.48 -2.49
CA ASN A 281 -10.80 -11.27 -1.33
C ASN A 281 -11.54 -9.93 -1.53
N ILE A 282 -12.87 -9.96 -1.51
CA ILE A 282 -13.73 -8.79 -1.70
C ILE A 282 -14.48 -8.54 -0.40
N LEU A 283 -14.07 -7.51 0.34
CA LEU A 283 -14.64 -7.14 1.63
C LEU A 283 -15.38 -5.80 1.56
N GLY A 284 -15.07 -4.94 0.59
CA GLY A 284 -15.71 -3.63 0.44
C GLY A 284 -15.42 -2.98 -0.90
N GLY A 285 -15.83 -1.72 -1.05
CA GLY A 285 -15.55 -0.92 -2.25
C GLY A 285 -16.49 -1.21 -3.42
N VAL A 286 -16.04 -0.88 -4.62
CA VAL A 286 -16.78 -1.06 -5.88
C VAL A 286 -15.97 -1.92 -6.84
N VAL A 287 -16.61 -2.95 -7.40
CA VAL A 287 -16.05 -3.78 -8.47
C VAL A 287 -16.77 -3.43 -9.77
N GLY A 288 -16.01 -3.00 -10.78
CA GLY A 288 -16.54 -2.68 -12.09
C GLY A 288 -16.95 -3.92 -12.90
N ASP A 289 -17.73 -3.68 -13.96
CA ASP A 289 -18.21 -4.69 -14.89
C ASP A 289 -17.08 -5.54 -15.50
N PHE A 290 -17.44 -6.65 -16.13
CA PHE A 290 -16.49 -7.53 -16.80
C PHE A 290 -15.51 -8.20 -15.84
N PHE A 291 -15.94 -8.46 -14.60
CA PHE A 291 -15.18 -9.23 -13.64
C PHE A 291 -14.97 -10.66 -14.16
N ARG A 292 -13.72 -11.13 -14.17
CA ARG A 292 -13.34 -12.46 -14.70
C ARG A 292 -12.75 -13.31 -13.59
N LEU A 293 -13.42 -14.42 -13.29
CA LEU A 293 -12.92 -15.42 -12.36
C LEU A 293 -12.56 -16.71 -13.11
N GLY A 294 -11.30 -17.10 -13.00
CA GLY A 294 -10.76 -18.30 -13.63
C GLY A 294 -10.31 -18.09 -15.08
N ALA A 295 -9.19 -18.72 -15.44
CA ALA A 295 -8.62 -18.61 -16.78
C ALA A 295 -9.32 -19.55 -17.79
N PRO A 296 -9.65 -19.08 -19.01
CA PRO A 296 -10.29 -19.92 -20.03
C PRO A 296 -9.48 -21.17 -20.39
N GLY A 297 -8.15 -21.05 -20.46
CA GLY A 297 -7.27 -22.17 -20.80
C GLY A 297 -7.23 -23.29 -19.76
N LYS A 298 -7.72 -23.03 -18.53
CA LYS A 298 -7.77 -24.01 -17.43
C LYS A 298 -9.20 -24.35 -17.01
N ASN A 299 -10.21 -23.96 -17.79
CA ASN A 299 -11.64 -24.07 -17.46
C ASN A 299 -12.02 -23.42 -16.10
N GLY A 300 -11.18 -22.53 -15.59
CA GLY A 300 -11.42 -21.84 -14.32
C GLY A 300 -10.92 -22.53 -13.06
N ARG A 301 -10.28 -23.70 -13.13
CA ARG A 301 -9.74 -24.41 -11.94
C ARG A 301 -8.74 -23.61 -11.10
N ASP A 302 -8.23 -22.53 -11.68
CA ASP A 302 -7.29 -21.61 -11.08
C ASP A 302 -7.96 -20.34 -10.55
N GLY A 303 -9.27 -20.15 -10.73
CA GLY A 303 -9.99 -19.00 -10.19
C GLY A 303 -10.37 -19.23 -8.74
N ASN A 304 -9.96 -18.32 -7.86
CA ASN A 304 -10.37 -18.31 -6.45
C ASN A 304 -10.78 -16.90 -6.02
N ALA A 305 -12.02 -16.73 -5.64
CA ALA A 305 -12.51 -15.50 -5.05
C ALA A 305 -13.38 -15.78 -3.82
N GLU A 306 -13.29 -14.87 -2.85
CA GLU A 306 -14.09 -14.89 -1.63
C GLU A 306 -14.74 -13.52 -1.43
N ILE A 307 -16.07 -13.50 -1.34
CA ILE A 307 -16.86 -12.31 -1.05
C ILE A 307 -17.27 -12.36 0.41
N PHE A 308 -16.90 -11.33 1.16
CA PHE A 308 -17.31 -11.13 2.55
C PHE A 308 -18.43 -10.12 2.59
N ALA A 309 -19.59 -10.53 3.08
CA ALA A 309 -20.82 -9.77 3.00
C ALA A 309 -21.63 -9.85 4.30
N THR A 310 -22.37 -8.81 4.64
CA THR A 310 -23.36 -8.85 5.73
C THR A 310 -24.69 -9.41 5.27
N SER A 311 -24.98 -9.35 3.97
CA SER A 311 -26.20 -9.88 3.36
C SER A 311 -25.92 -10.26 1.91
N ALA A 312 -26.63 -11.25 1.38
CA ALA A 312 -26.55 -11.61 -0.04
C ALA A 312 -27.84 -12.25 -0.52
N ALA A 313 -28.12 -12.11 -1.81
CA ALA A 313 -29.25 -12.73 -2.48
C ALA A 313 -28.87 -13.19 -3.89
N ILE A 314 -29.48 -14.28 -4.35
CA ILE A 314 -29.45 -14.73 -5.75
C ILE A 314 -30.84 -14.54 -6.35
N ASP A 315 -30.93 -13.79 -7.45
CA ASP A 315 -32.19 -13.43 -8.10
C ASP A 315 -33.22 -12.82 -7.14
N GLY A 316 -32.74 -12.11 -6.12
CA GLY A 316 -33.55 -11.51 -5.06
C GLY A 316 -34.04 -12.47 -3.97
N LEU A 317 -33.60 -13.74 -3.98
CA LEU A 317 -33.78 -14.66 -2.86
C LEU A 317 -32.56 -14.62 -1.94
N ASP A 318 -32.78 -14.32 -0.67
CA ASP A 318 -31.73 -14.26 0.34
C ASP A 318 -30.96 -15.59 0.45
N ILE A 319 -29.64 -15.48 0.64
CA ILE A 319 -28.76 -16.59 0.95
C ILE A 319 -28.56 -16.62 2.47
N GLU A 320 -28.88 -17.77 3.08
CA GLU A 320 -28.56 -18.03 4.48
C GLU A 320 -27.16 -18.64 4.61
N GLY A 321 -26.29 -17.95 5.36
CA GLY A 321 -24.98 -18.45 5.78
C GLY A 321 -23.92 -18.53 4.67
N SER A 322 -22.69 -18.81 5.10
CA SER A 322 -21.52 -18.92 4.22
C SER A 322 -21.56 -20.20 3.39
N ARG A 323 -21.25 -20.10 2.09
CA ARG A 323 -21.23 -21.25 1.17
C ARG A 323 -20.41 -20.98 -0.08
N ILE A 324 -19.98 -22.06 -0.73
CA ILE A 324 -19.45 -22.00 -2.10
C ILE A 324 -20.63 -21.85 -3.05
N LEU A 325 -20.60 -20.81 -3.88
CA LEU A 325 -21.59 -20.61 -4.93
C LEU A 325 -21.23 -21.54 -6.07
N THR A 326 -22.05 -22.55 -6.33
CA THR A 326 -21.89 -23.49 -7.46
C THR A 326 -22.87 -23.21 -8.59
N GLU A 327 -23.81 -22.30 -8.37
CA GLU A 327 -24.80 -21.89 -9.34
C GLU A 327 -24.12 -21.07 -10.45
N ARG A 328 -24.24 -21.52 -11.71
CA ARG A 328 -23.59 -20.93 -12.90
C ARG A 328 -24.54 -20.82 -14.10
N GLU A 329 -25.83 -20.63 -13.83
CA GLU A 329 -26.91 -20.69 -14.82
C GLU A 329 -27.39 -19.30 -15.29
N GLY A 330 -26.59 -18.25 -15.11
CA GLY A 330 -26.99 -16.87 -15.45
C GLY A 330 -27.80 -16.16 -14.38
N GLN A 331 -27.80 -16.69 -13.17
CA GLN A 331 -28.41 -16.04 -12.02
C GLN A 331 -27.62 -14.80 -11.62
N PHE A 332 -28.27 -13.86 -10.94
CA PHE A 332 -27.64 -12.62 -10.51
C PHE A 332 -27.44 -12.61 -8.99
N LEU A 333 -26.18 -12.54 -8.57
CA LEU A 333 -25.81 -12.32 -7.17
C LEU A 333 -25.86 -10.83 -6.87
N THR A 334 -26.46 -10.47 -5.74
CA THR A 334 -26.31 -9.17 -5.09
C THR A 334 -25.84 -9.37 -3.66
N ALA A 335 -24.85 -8.61 -3.20
CA ALA A 335 -24.41 -8.67 -1.81
C ALA A 335 -24.02 -7.30 -1.26
N ASP A 336 -24.36 -7.06 0.01
CA ASP A 336 -23.89 -5.93 0.80
C ASP A 336 -22.56 -6.32 1.44
N LEU A 337 -21.48 -5.64 1.09
CA LEU A 337 -20.12 -6.02 1.47
C LEU A 337 -19.82 -5.69 2.94
N ALA A 338 -19.00 -6.51 3.59
CA ALA A 338 -18.71 -6.43 5.03
C ALA A 338 -18.13 -5.08 5.49
N LEU A 339 -17.33 -4.43 4.65
CA LEU A 339 -16.70 -3.13 4.90
C LEU A 339 -17.36 -1.99 4.11
N GLY A 340 -18.59 -2.23 3.63
CA GLY A 340 -19.40 -1.26 2.91
C GLY A 340 -19.23 -1.29 1.39
N GLY A 341 -20.30 -0.88 0.71
CA GLY A 341 -20.46 -1.04 -0.73
C GLY A 341 -21.37 -2.22 -1.05
N THR A 342 -21.71 -2.35 -2.34
CA THR A 342 -22.54 -3.44 -2.85
C THR A 342 -21.87 -4.04 -4.06
N ILE A 343 -21.95 -5.35 -4.23
CA ILE A 343 -21.51 -6.03 -5.43
C ILE A 343 -22.69 -6.69 -6.12
N GLY A 344 -22.71 -6.59 -7.45
CA GLY A 344 -23.62 -7.33 -8.32
C GLY A 344 -22.81 -8.16 -9.30
N LEU A 345 -23.07 -9.45 -9.42
CA LEU A 345 -22.37 -10.34 -10.34
C LEU A 345 -23.33 -11.22 -11.12
N GLU A 346 -23.13 -11.28 -12.43
CA GLU A 346 -23.74 -12.33 -13.26
C GLU A 346 -23.01 -13.66 -13.03
N LEU A 347 -23.70 -14.64 -12.45
CA LEU A 347 -23.18 -15.98 -12.21
C LEU A 347 -23.29 -16.84 -13.47
N ALA A 348 -22.42 -16.55 -14.44
CA ALA A 348 -22.39 -17.25 -15.72
C ALA A 348 -20.96 -17.46 -16.25
N PRO A 349 -20.71 -18.55 -17.01
CA PRO A 349 -19.43 -18.80 -17.66
C PRO A 349 -19.19 -17.90 -18.89
N SER A 350 -20.14 -17.03 -19.23
CA SER A 350 -20.09 -15.99 -20.26
C SER A 350 -21.04 -14.86 -19.87
N GLY A 351 -20.90 -13.67 -20.46
CA GLY A 351 -21.77 -12.54 -20.12
C GLY A 351 -20.98 -11.25 -19.94
N VAL A 352 -21.58 -10.32 -19.20
CA VAL A 352 -20.87 -9.12 -18.73
C VAL A 352 -19.76 -9.60 -17.81
N ASP A 353 -20.12 -10.21 -16.69
CA ASP A 353 -19.18 -10.93 -15.85
C ASP A 353 -18.94 -12.33 -16.40
N ARG A 354 -17.80 -12.92 -16.02
CA ARG A 354 -17.48 -14.28 -16.41
C ARG A 354 -16.89 -15.04 -15.23
N ILE A 355 -17.70 -15.92 -14.68
CA ILE A 355 -17.33 -16.81 -13.59
C ILE A 355 -17.32 -18.23 -14.15
N LEU A 356 -16.13 -18.76 -14.41
CA LEU A 356 -16.01 -20.08 -15.03
C LEU A 356 -16.48 -21.20 -14.10
N GLU A 357 -16.93 -22.30 -14.71
CA GLU A 357 -17.59 -23.42 -14.03
C GLU A 357 -16.74 -24.02 -12.90
N GLU A 358 -15.45 -24.22 -13.15
CA GLU A 358 -14.55 -24.85 -12.18
C GLU A 358 -13.86 -23.82 -11.27
N ALA A 359 -14.24 -22.54 -11.35
CA ALA A 359 -13.74 -21.51 -10.46
C ALA A 359 -14.46 -21.53 -9.11
N VAL A 360 -13.69 -21.37 -8.04
CA VAL A 360 -14.21 -21.33 -6.67
C VAL A 360 -14.59 -19.88 -6.35
N LEU A 361 -15.89 -19.66 -6.19
CA LEU A 361 -16.44 -18.43 -5.63
C LEU A 361 -17.08 -18.77 -4.30
N THR A 362 -16.46 -18.30 -3.22
CA THR A 362 -16.98 -18.47 -1.86
C THR A 362 -17.70 -17.19 -1.45
N LEU A 363 -18.89 -17.34 -0.88
CA LEU A 363 -19.58 -16.28 -0.17
C LEU A 363 -19.47 -16.56 1.32
N THR A 364 -18.90 -15.61 2.05
CA THR A 364 -18.77 -15.65 3.51
C THR A 364 -19.68 -14.57 4.08
N ILE A 365 -20.70 -15.00 4.83
CA ILE A 365 -21.58 -14.10 5.56
C ILE A 365 -20.89 -13.74 6.87
N VAL A 366 -20.58 -12.46 7.04
CA VAL A 366 -19.97 -11.90 8.24
C VAL A 366 -21.10 -11.33 9.10
N ASN A 367 -21.42 -12.04 10.16
CA ASN A 367 -22.38 -11.60 11.16
C ASN A 367 -21.65 -10.82 12.26
N ASP A 368 -22.33 -9.81 12.80
CA ASP A 368 -22.08 -9.16 14.08
C ASP A 368 -20.61 -8.85 14.41
N PRO A 369 -20.08 -7.75 13.86
CA PRO A 369 -18.71 -7.31 14.12
C PRO A 369 -18.42 -7.23 15.63
N GLY A 370 -17.54 -8.09 16.14
CA GLY A 370 -17.21 -8.17 17.57
C GLY A 370 -17.70 -9.45 18.27
N ASP A 371 -18.60 -10.23 17.68
CA ASP A 371 -18.89 -11.60 18.12
C ASP A 371 -17.79 -12.53 17.60
N PHE A 372 -16.76 -12.73 18.42
CA PHE A 372 -15.58 -13.49 18.04
C PHE A 372 -15.72 -14.98 18.32
N ASN A 373 -16.73 -15.36 19.08
CA ASN A 373 -16.99 -16.76 19.43
C ASN A 373 -18.16 -17.37 18.63
N GLY A 374 -18.94 -16.53 17.94
CA GLY A 374 -20.00 -16.91 17.00
C GLY A 374 -21.27 -17.38 17.68
N ASP A 375 -21.59 -16.88 18.87
CA ASP A 375 -22.80 -17.23 19.62
C ASP A 375 -23.91 -16.18 19.57
N ASP A 376 -23.80 -15.23 18.64
CA ASP A 376 -24.72 -14.12 18.36
C ASP A 376 -24.87 -13.12 19.53
N VAL A 377 -23.94 -13.15 20.49
CA VAL A 377 -23.90 -12.27 21.67
C VAL A 377 -22.52 -11.66 21.82
N ILE A 378 -22.43 -10.34 21.84
CA ILE A 378 -21.16 -9.63 21.99
C ILE A 378 -20.93 -9.35 23.48
N ASP A 379 -20.15 -10.20 24.14
CA ASP A 379 -19.90 -10.10 25.57
C ASP A 379 -18.44 -10.35 25.99
N ALA A 380 -18.22 -10.71 27.25
CA ALA A 380 -16.88 -10.92 27.80
C ALA A 380 -16.21 -12.22 27.31
N ALA A 381 -16.96 -13.15 26.72
CA ALA A 381 -16.44 -14.35 26.10
C ALA A 381 -15.66 -14.00 24.82
N ASP A 382 -16.16 -13.09 23.99
CA ASP A 382 -15.48 -12.63 22.78
C ASP A 382 -14.12 -11.99 23.08
N TYR A 383 -14.08 -11.21 24.16
CA TYR A 383 -12.84 -10.63 24.64
C TYR A 383 -11.75 -11.68 24.88
N THR A 384 -12.13 -12.86 25.37
CA THR A 384 -11.15 -13.94 25.61
C THR A 384 -10.62 -14.51 24.30
N VAL A 385 -11.46 -14.63 23.26
CA VAL A 385 -11.01 -15.03 21.92
C VAL A 385 -10.00 -14.04 21.35
N TRP A 386 -10.32 -12.73 21.38
CA TRP A 386 -9.38 -11.69 20.94
C TRP A 386 -8.08 -11.74 21.73
N ARG A 387 -8.18 -11.81 23.06
CA ARG A 387 -7.00 -11.78 23.95
C ARG A 387 -6.08 -12.97 23.72
N ASP A 388 -6.65 -14.15 23.48
CA ASP A 388 -5.90 -15.39 23.25
C ASP A 388 -5.18 -15.40 21.90
N ASN A 389 -5.66 -14.63 20.92
CA ASN A 389 -5.10 -14.55 19.57
C ASN A 389 -4.37 -13.23 19.27
N LEU A 390 -4.25 -12.30 20.22
CA LEU A 390 -3.63 -10.98 20.01
C LEU A 390 -2.23 -11.09 19.38
N GLY A 391 -2.08 -10.47 18.21
CA GLY A 391 -0.87 -10.44 17.39
C GLY A 391 -0.72 -11.60 16.40
N ALA A 392 -1.70 -12.50 16.31
CA ALA A 392 -1.68 -13.61 15.36
C ALA A 392 -2.20 -13.18 13.97
N GLU A 393 -1.60 -13.75 12.93
CA GLU A 393 -2.17 -13.79 11.58
C GLU A 393 -3.23 -14.90 11.50
N VAL A 394 -4.43 -14.57 11.06
CA VAL A 394 -5.59 -15.47 11.07
C VAL A 394 -6.37 -15.35 9.75
N PRO A 395 -7.17 -16.36 9.38
CA PRO A 395 -8.14 -16.20 8.30
C PRO A 395 -9.06 -15.01 8.56
N LEU A 396 -9.41 -14.27 7.50
CA LEU A 396 -10.24 -13.07 7.58
C LEU A 396 -11.55 -13.34 8.33
N PHE A 397 -11.90 -12.45 9.27
CA PHE A 397 -13.11 -12.56 10.09
C PHE A 397 -13.16 -13.78 11.02
N THR A 398 -12.00 -14.28 11.47
CA THR A 398 -11.94 -15.43 12.40
C THR A 398 -11.04 -15.15 13.60
N LEU A 399 -11.22 -15.92 14.67
CA LEU A 399 -10.30 -15.97 15.82
C LEU A 399 -10.02 -14.59 16.47
N GLY A 400 -10.97 -13.66 16.38
CA GLY A 400 -10.84 -12.32 16.94
C GLY A 400 -10.40 -11.22 15.97
N ASP A 401 -10.17 -11.53 14.69
CA ASP A 401 -10.06 -10.54 13.61
C ASP A 401 -11.46 -10.07 13.23
N GLY A 402 -11.93 -8.99 13.84
CA GLY A 402 -13.26 -8.46 13.62
C GLY A 402 -13.36 -7.49 12.46
N ASP A 403 -12.25 -6.84 12.11
CA ASP A 403 -12.20 -5.88 11.01
C ASP A 403 -11.84 -6.53 9.66
N GLY A 404 -11.47 -7.81 9.66
CA GLY A 404 -11.10 -8.56 8.46
C GLY A 404 -9.76 -8.08 7.90
N SER A 405 -8.81 -7.70 8.76
CA SER A 405 -7.45 -7.33 8.37
C SER A 405 -6.53 -8.54 8.21
N GLY A 406 -6.93 -9.69 8.74
CA GLY A 406 -6.12 -10.90 8.81
C GLY A 406 -5.11 -10.88 9.96
N VAL A 407 -5.12 -9.86 10.81
CA VAL A 407 -4.26 -9.76 12.00
C VAL A 407 -5.10 -9.36 13.20
N VAL A 408 -5.02 -10.11 14.28
CA VAL A 408 -5.75 -9.78 15.52
C VAL A 408 -5.00 -8.68 16.27
N ASP A 409 -5.52 -7.46 16.30
CA ASP A 409 -4.87 -6.31 16.92
C ASP A 409 -5.81 -5.38 17.71
N ASN A 410 -5.38 -4.14 17.97
CA ASN A 410 -6.16 -3.19 18.77
C ASN A 410 -7.38 -2.62 18.01
N ALA A 411 -7.41 -2.67 16.67
CA ALA A 411 -8.57 -2.29 15.88
C ALA A 411 -9.74 -3.23 16.16
N ASP A 412 -9.48 -4.53 16.27
CA ASP A 412 -10.49 -5.54 16.61
C ASP A 412 -11.04 -5.35 18.02
N TYR A 413 -10.15 -5.05 18.97
CA TYR A 413 -10.57 -4.72 20.33
C TYR A 413 -11.49 -3.49 20.35
N ALA A 414 -11.14 -2.46 19.59
CA ALA A 414 -11.95 -1.24 19.50
C ALA A 414 -13.33 -1.53 18.89
N LEU A 415 -13.40 -2.42 17.90
CA LEU A 415 -14.63 -2.88 17.30
C LEU A 415 -15.51 -3.65 18.29
N TRP A 416 -14.94 -4.66 18.98
CA TRP A 416 -15.64 -5.39 20.05
C TRP A 416 -16.16 -4.44 21.14
N ALA A 417 -15.32 -3.51 21.61
CA ALA A 417 -15.69 -2.57 22.66
C ALA A 417 -16.83 -1.63 22.21
N ALA A 418 -16.88 -1.26 20.94
CA ALA A 418 -17.95 -0.43 20.38
C ALA A 418 -19.30 -1.18 20.31
N ASN A 419 -19.26 -2.50 20.15
CA ASN A 419 -20.44 -3.35 19.98
C ASN A 419 -20.81 -4.16 21.25
N TYR A 420 -20.06 -4.00 22.34
CA TYR A 420 -20.28 -4.75 23.59
C TYR A 420 -21.70 -4.61 24.14
N GLY A 421 -22.30 -5.74 24.49
CA GLY A 421 -23.70 -5.86 24.91
C GLY A 421 -24.69 -5.88 23.75
N GLY A 422 -24.21 -5.88 22.51
CA GLY A 422 -24.99 -6.19 21.33
C GLY A 422 -25.43 -7.66 21.33
N SER A 423 -26.61 -7.92 20.77
CA SER A 423 -27.12 -9.26 20.53
C SER A 423 -28.02 -9.21 19.31
N VAL A 424 -27.93 -10.20 18.42
CA VAL A 424 -28.82 -10.29 17.27
C VAL A 424 -30.23 -10.62 17.75
N PRO A 425 -31.26 -9.83 17.40
CA PRO A 425 -32.63 -10.29 17.56
C PRO A 425 -32.78 -11.55 16.70
N PRO A 426 -33.27 -12.69 17.22
CA PRO A 426 -33.42 -13.90 16.42
C PRO A 426 -34.13 -13.54 15.12
N THR A 427 -33.52 -13.90 13.99
CA THR A 427 -34.08 -13.69 12.66
C THR A 427 -35.55 -14.11 12.72
N ALA A 428 -36.44 -13.15 12.46
CA ALA A 428 -37.87 -13.43 12.46
C ALA A 428 -38.10 -14.45 11.35
N THR A 429 -38.19 -15.72 11.74
CA THR A 429 -38.69 -16.80 10.89
C THR A 429 -39.90 -16.25 10.17
N ALA A 430 -39.82 -16.19 8.84
CA ALA A 430 -40.87 -15.64 8.00
C ALA A 430 -42.20 -16.20 8.51
N MET A 431 -43.03 -15.33 9.10
CA MET A 431 -44.38 -15.68 9.51
C MET A 431 -45.05 -16.24 8.27
N GLY A 432 -45.26 -17.56 8.25
CA GLY A 432 -45.63 -18.30 7.06
C GLY A 432 -46.68 -17.53 6.27
N MET A 433 -46.33 -17.13 5.05
CA MET A 433 -47.32 -16.62 4.12
C MET A 433 -48.45 -17.64 4.11
N ALA A 434 -49.66 -17.20 4.45
CA ALA A 434 -50.84 -18.02 4.34
C ALA A 434 -50.87 -18.57 2.91
N VAL A 435 -50.60 -19.87 2.77
CA VAL A 435 -50.79 -20.60 1.52
C VAL A 435 -52.24 -20.36 1.12
N PRO A 436 -52.53 -19.74 -0.03
CA PRO A 436 -53.90 -19.60 -0.49
C PRO A 436 -54.46 -21.02 -0.61
N GLU A 437 -55.41 -21.38 0.25
CA GLU A 437 -56.03 -22.69 0.18
C GLU A 437 -56.66 -22.86 -1.22
N PRO A 438 -56.31 -23.92 -1.96
CA PRO A 438 -56.86 -24.14 -3.28
C PRO A 438 -58.35 -24.47 -3.12
N THR A 439 -59.23 -23.51 -3.44
CA THR A 439 -60.61 -23.70 -3.94
C THR A 439 -61.47 -24.81 -3.30
N ALA A 440 -61.23 -25.17 -2.02
CA ALA A 440 -62.04 -26.16 -1.31
C ALA A 440 -63.48 -25.63 -1.05
N ALA A 441 -63.62 -24.30 -0.92
CA ALA A 441 -64.91 -23.61 -0.90
C ALA A 441 -65.65 -23.68 -2.27
N GLY A 442 -64.92 -23.83 -3.38
CA GLY A 442 -65.52 -23.99 -4.71
C GLY A 442 -66.15 -25.36 -4.93
N LEU A 443 -65.53 -26.42 -4.39
CA LEU A 443 -66.03 -27.80 -4.51
C LEU A 443 -67.26 -28.06 -3.61
N THR A 444 -67.37 -27.41 -2.46
CA THR A 444 -68.54 -27.54 -1.58
C THR A 444 -69.79 -26.87 -2.16
N LEU A 445 -69.65 -25.74 -2.89
CA LEU A 445 -70.76 -25.08 -3.58
C LEU A 445 -71.29 -25.86 -4.79
N LEU A 446 -70.43 -26.60 -5.50
CA LEU A 446 -70.84 -27.48 -6.61
C LEU A 446 -71.58 -28.75 -6.14
N CYS A 447 -71.21 -29.31 -4.98
CA CYS A 447 -71.94 -30.44 -4.40
C CYS A 447 -73.35 -30.05 -3.89
N LEU A 448 -73.53 -28.82 -3.39
CA LEU A 448 -74.84 -28.33 -2.96
C LEU A 448 -75.77 -27.99 -4.15
N ALA A 449 -75.24 -27.45 -5.25
CA ALA A 449 -76.01 -27.15 -6.46
C ALA A 449 -76.49 -28.43 -7.20
N GLY A 450 -75.70 -29.52 -7.17
CA GLY A 450 -76.10 -30.80 -7.77
C GLY A 450 -77.22 -31.54 -7.01
N SER A 451 -77.35 -31.30 -5.70
CA SER A 451 -78.37 -31.96 -4.86
C SER A 451 -79.78 -31.36 -4.99
N LEU A 452 -79.90 -30.14 -5.52
CA LEU A 452 -81.18 -29.43 -5.70
C LEU A 452 -81.80 -29.61 -7.11
N GLY A 453 -81.06 -30.14 -8.08
CA GLY A 453 -81.55 -30.38 -9.45
C GLY A 453 -82.24 -31.75 -9.67
N GLY A 454 -82.16 -32.67 -8.72
CA GLY A 454 -82.63 -34.05 -8.87
C GLY A 454 -84.10 -34.32 -8.52
N ARG A 455 -84.92 -33.30 -8.19
CA ARG A 455 -86.33 -33.51 -7.82
C ARG A 455 -87.30 -33.04 -8.92
N ARG A 456 -87.75 -34.04 -9.68
CA ARG A 456 -89.04 -34.20 -10.38
C ARG A 456 -89.20 -33.56 -11.77
N ARG A 457 -89.56 -34.41 -12.76
CA ARG A 457 -90.97 -34.67 -13.14
C ARG A 457 -91.07 -35.92 -14.03
N ASP A 458 -92.00 -36.79 -13.63
CA ASP A 458 -92.87 -37.73 -14.35
C ASP A 458 -92.41 -38.39 -15.66
#